data_AF-A0A392Q0S5-F1
#
_entry.id   AF-A0A392Q0S5-F1
#
_cell.length_a   1.000
_cell.length_b   1.000
_cell.length_c   1.000
_cell.angle_alpha   90.00
_cell.angle_beta   90.00
_cell.angle_gamma   90.00
#
_symmetry.space_group_name_H-M   'P 1'
#
loop_
_entity.id
_entity.type
_entity.pdbx_description
1 polymer ?
#
loop_
_entity_poly.entity_id
_entity_poly.type
_entity_poly.pdbx_seq_one_letter_code
_entity_poly.pdbx_strand_id
1 'polypeptide(L)'
;NTASITNKPVSFSNSPEIQHSGLPPLVSALKASAEENAATFHFPGHNRGHAAPASMTQLIGIRPYVHDLPELPELDNLFCPQGPILEAQTKAAKLFGSSETWFLVGGTTCGIQAAIMSTCSPGEFLILPRNCHLSAISAMVLSGAVPKYIVPDYKNDWDIAGGVTPLQVIQILIYTTTL
;
A
#
# COMPACT_ATOMS: atom_id res chain seq x y z
N ASN A 1 -42.71 -53.12 -0.34
CA ASN A 1 -42.80 -51.83 0.38
C ASN A 1 -41.48 -51.10 0.31
N THR A 2 -41.30 -50.39 -0.80
CA THR A 2 -40.29 -49.36 -1.03
C THR A 2 -40.72 -48.09 -0.30
N ALA A 3 -39.88 -47.59 0.61
CA ALA A 3 -40.04 -46.26 1.19
C ALA A 3 -38.74 -45.48 0.94
N SER A 4 -38.85 -44.50 0.07
CA SER A 4 -37.78 -43.66 -0.48
C SER A 4 -37.15 -42.77 0.59
N ILE A 5 -35.82 -42.79 0.67
CA ILE A 5 -35.02 -41.85 1.45
C ILE A 5 -34.93 -40.56 0.64
N THR A 6 -35.60 -39.50 1.09
CA THR A 6 -35.53 -38.17 0.49
C THR A 6 -34.31 -37.42 1.03
N ASN A 7 -33.25 -37.34 0.21
CA ASN A 7 -32.13 -36.44 0.42
C ASN A 7 -32.62 -34.98 0.30
N LYS A 8 -32.66 -34.24 1.41
CA LYS A 8 -32.70 -32.78 1.38
C LYS A 8 -31.27 -32.25 1.17
N PRO A 9 -31.04 -31.33 0.22
CA PRO A 9 -29.73 -30.70 0.06
C PRO A 9 -29.50 -29.76 1.24
N VAL A 10 -28.34 -29.91 1.90
CA VAL A 10 -27.85 -28.95 2.89
C VAL A 10 -27.43 -27.70 2.14
N SER A 11 -28.19 -26.62 2.30
CA SER A 11 -27.84 -25.30 1.78
C SER A 11 -26.70 -24.72 2.62
N PHE A 12 -25.50 -24.67 2.07
CA PHE A 12 -24.43 -23.79 2.54
C PHE A 12 -24.72 -22.37 2.05
N SER A 13 -25.56 -21.66 2.80
CA SER A 13 -25.76 -20.23 2.61
C SER A 13 -25.81 -19.60 3.98
N ASN A 14 -24.71 -18.94 4.35
CA ASN A 14 -24.66 -17.63 4.99
C ASN A 14 -23.23 -17.45 5.54
N SER A 15 -22.35 -16.90 4.71
CA SER A 15 -21.22 -16.14 5.23
C SER A 15 -21.80 -15.07 6.16
N PRO A 16 -21.27 -14.86 7.38
CA PRO A 16 -21.82 -13.86 8.27
C PRO A 16 -21.71 -12.49 7.58
N GLU A 17 -22.85 -11.83 7.36
CA GLU A 17 -22.88 -10.42 6.97
C GLU A 17 -22.06 -9.64 8.01
N ILE A 18 -20.93 -9.10 7.57
CA ILE A 18 -20.10 -8.22 8.38
C ILE A 18 -20.95 -6.99 8.67
N GLN A 19 -21.52 -6.91 9.87
CA GLN A 19 -22.17 -5.70 10.36
C GLN A 19 -21.20 -4.54 10.16
N HIS A 20 -21.63 -3.50 9.41
CA HIS A 20 -20.83 -2.30 9.19
C HIS A 20 -20.66 -1.56 10.52
N SER A 21 -19.67 -1.98 11.30
CA SER A 21 -19.07 -1.16 12.34
C SER A 21 -18.56 0.12 11.67
N GLY A 22 -18.65 1.27 12.34
CA GLY A 22 -18.12 2.54 11.81
C GLY A 22 -16.60 2.57 11.59
N LEU A 23 -15.92 1.42 11.68
CA LEU A 23 -14.49 1.28 11.50
C LEU A 23 -14.14 1.05 10.02
N PRO A 24 -12.93 1.45 9.57
CA PRO A 24 -12.42 1.12 8.25
C PRO A 24 -12.37 -0.40 8.00
N PRO A 25 -12.46 -0.88 6.74
CA PRO A 25 -12.53 -2.30 6.42
C PRO A 25 -11.38 -3.13 7.00
N LEU A 26 -10.14 -2.70 6.74
CA LEU A 26 -8.95 -3.40 7.21
C LEU A 26 -8.85 -3.42 8.74
N VAL A 27 -9.24 -2.34 9.42
CA VAL A 27 -9.26 -2.28 10.90
C VAL A 27 -10.31 -3.23 11.46
N SER A 28 -11.47 -3.31 10.83
CA SER A 28 -12.55 -4.23 11.23
C SER A 28 -12.11 -5.68 11.07
N ALA A 29 -11.51 -6.03 9.93
CA ALA A 29 -11.00 -7.37 9.65
C ALA A 29 -9.87 -7.77 10.61
N LEU A 30 -8.94 -6.85 10.87
CA LEU A 30 -7.85 -7.07 11.82
C LEU A 30 -8.37 -7.31 13.24
N LYS A 31 -9.37 -6.54 13.67
CA LYS A 31 -10.00 -6.72 14.99
C LYS A 31 -10.68 -8.08 15.08
N ALA A 32 -11.48 -8.45 14.09
CA ALA A 32 -12.16 -9.75 14.07
C ALA A 32 -11.16 -10.92 14.09
N SER A 33 -10.13 -10.88 13.25
CA SER A 33 -9.08 -11.90 13.19
C SER A 33 -8.27 -12.00 14.49
N ALA A 34 -8.11 -10.89 15.20
CA ALA A 34 -7.46 -10.87 16.50
C ALA A 34 -8.36 -11.42 17.63
N GLU A 35 -9.68 -11.38 17.49
CA GLU A 35 -10.62 -11.93 18.47
C GLU A 35 -10.86 -13.43 18.27
N GLU A 36 -10.54 -13.96 17.08
CA GLU A 36 -10.55 -15.40 16.82
C GLU A 36 -9.48 -16.12 17.65
N ASN A 37 -9.93 -17.09 18.46
CA ASN A 37 -9.07 -17.92 19.30
C ASN A 37 -8.61 -19.18 18.55
N ALA A 38 -8.08 -18.98 17.34
CA ALA A 38 -7.56 -20.07 16.50
C ALA A 38 -6.16 -20.49 16.96
N ALA A 39 -5.84 -21.78 16.81
CA ALA A 39 -4.49 -22.28 17.06
C ALA A 39 -3.54 -21.74 15.98
N THR A 40 -2.50 -21.04 16.42
CA THR A 40 -1.57 -20.33 15.55
C THR A 40 -0.30 -21.12 15.33
N PHE A 41 -0.29 -21.91 14.25
CA PHE A 41 0.89 -22.62 13.73
C PHE A 41 1.50 -21.92 12.51
N HIS A 42 1.48 -20.59 12.53
CA HIS A 42 2.00 -19.73 11.47
C HIS A 42 2.92 -18.65 12.05
N PHE A 43 3.64 -17.94 11.17
CA PHE A 43 4.37 -16.73 11.55
C PHE A 43 3.40 -15.60 11.95
N PRO A 44 3.81 -14.64 12.79
CA PRO A 44 5.13 -14.51 13.41
C PRO A 44 5.38 -15.42 14.63
N GLY A 45 6.65 -15.78 14.86
CA GLY A 45 7.06 -16.76 15.88
C GLY A 45 6.85 -16.36 17.34
N HIS A 46 6.52 -15.09 17.63
CA HIS A 46 6.09 -14.67 18.96
C HIS A 46 4.71 -15.24 19.35
N ASN A 47 4.01 -15.88 18.41
CA ASN A 47 2.79 -16.64 18.62
C ASN A 47 1.72 -15.83 19.38
N ARG A 48 1.34 -14.69 18.82
CA ARG A 48 0.37 -13.73 19.44
C ARG A 48 0.81 -13.21 20.81
N GLY A 49 2.11 -13.29 21.09
CA GLY A 49 2.75 -12.77 22.29
C GLY A 49 3.05 -13.83 23.35
N HIS A 50 2.63 -15.09 23.16
CA HIS A 50 2.95 -16.19 24.07
C HIS A 50 4.45 -16.51 24.13
N ALA A 51 5.15 -16.32 23.01
CA ALA A 51 6.60 -16.50 22.91
C ALA A 51 7.35 -15.16 22.82
N ALA A 52 6.68 -14.03 23.07
CA ALA A 52 7.33 -12.73 23.11
C ALA A 52 8.17 -12.58 24.40
N PRO A 53 9.35 -11.93 24.34
CA PRO A 53 10.15 -11.64 25.53
C PRO A 53 9.36 -10.84 26.56
N ALA A 54 9.42 -11.24 27.84
CA ALA A 54 8.68 -10.59 28.92
C ALA A 54 9.02 -9.10 29.06
N SER A 55 10.27 -8.71 28.82
CA SER A 55 10.69 -7.30 28.82
C SER A 55 9.94 -6.46 27.79
N MET A 56 9.61 -7.04 26.63
CA MET A 56 8.92 -6.32 25.56
C MET A 56 7.41 -6.29 25.80
N THR A 57 6.81 -7.40 26.24
CA THR A 57 5.38 -7.42 26.59
C THR A 57 5.06 -6.48 27.76
N GLN A 58 5.98 -6.29 28.70
CA GLN A 58 5.86 -5.30 29.77
C GLN A 58 5.97 -3.85 29.25
N LEU A 59 6.76 -3.61 28.21
CA LEU A 59 7.00 -2.26 27.66
C LEU A 59 5.86 -1.78 26.77
N ILE A 60 5.45 -2.58 25.77
CA ILE A 60 4.47 -2.18 24.74
C ILE A 60 3.10 -2.85 24.92
N GLY A 61 2.96 -3.71 25.92
CA GLY A 61 1.76 -4.51 26.15
C GLY A 61 1.65 -5.72 25.23
N ILE A 62 0.65 -6.57 25.50
CA ILE A 62 0.40 -7.78 24.71
C ILE A 62 -0.37 -7.50 23.40
N ARG A 63 -1.20 -6.44 23.40
CA ARG A 63 -2.14 -6.15 22.30
C ARG A 63 -1.47 -6.01 20.92
N PRO A 64 -0.32 -5.32 20.76
CA PRO A 64 0.35 -5.24 19.46
C PRO A 64 0.64 -6.62 18.86
N TYR A 65 1.06 -7.59 19.68
CA TYR A 65 1.35 -8.94 19.23
C TYR A 65 0.12 -9.74 18.79
N VAL A 66 -1.04 -9.45 19.39
CA VAL A 66 -2.30 -10.11 19.02
C VAL A 66 -2.78 -9.64 17.65
N HIS A 67 -2.43 -8.42 17.25
CA HIS A 67 -2.73 -7.83 15.96
C HIS A 67 -1.59 -7.99 14.92
N ASP A 68 -0.44 -8.55 15.31
CA ASP A 68 0.63 -8.89 14.36
C ASP A 68 0.33 -10.25 13.73
N LEU A 69 -0.45 -10.21 12.64
CA LEU A 69 -0.98 -11.38 11.93
C LEU A 69 -0.40 -11.43 10.51
N PRO A 70 -0.14 -12.63 9.97
CA PRO A 70 0.35 -12.77 8.61
C PRO A 70 -0.80 -12.58 7.59
N GLU A 71 -0.51 -12.86 6.32
CA GLU A 71 -1.50 -12.96 5.25
C GLU A 71 -2.44 -14.15 5.51
N LEU A 72 -3.48 -13.91 6.32
CA LEU A 72 -4.57 -14.84 6.55
C LEU A 72 -5.68 -14.63 5.51
N PRO A 73 -6.43 -15.67 5.12
CA PRO A 73 -7.55 -15.53 4.18
C PRO A 73 -8.55 -14.43 4.56
N GLU A 74 -8.75 -14.21 5.86
CA GLU A 74 -9.66 -13.20 6.41
C GLU A 74 -9.08 -11.78 6.38
N LEU A 75 -7.75 -11.63 6.32
CA LEU A 75 -7.04 -10.35 6.37
C LEU A 75 -6.59 -9.84 5.00
N ASP A 76 -6.48 -10.74 4.01
CA ASP A 76 -6.04 -10.51 2.63
C ASP A 76 -4.51 -10.57 2.41
N ASN A 77 -4.11 -10.57 1.13
CA ASN A 77 -2.72 -10.49 0.69
C ASN A 77 -2.42 -9.08 0.16
N LEU A 78 -1.43 -8.39 0.74
CA LEU A 78 -1.07 -7.02 0.33
C LEU A 78 -0.61 -6.92 -1.13
N PHE A 79 0.04 -7.96 -1.66
CA PHE A 79 0.57 -7.98 -3.03
C PHE A 79 -0.48 -8.31 -4.09
N CYS A 80 -1.59 -8.95 -3.69
CA CYS A 80 -2.71 -9.27 -4.57
C CYS A 80 -4.02 -9.11 -3.79
N PRO A 81 -4.44 -7.87 -3.49
CA PRO A 81 -5.55 -7.62 -2.59
C PRO A 81 -6.88 -8.00 -3.25
N GLN A 82 -7.70 -8.80 -2.56
CA GLN A 82 -9.01 -9.27 -3.01
C GLN A 82 -10.13 -9.04 -1.99
N GLY A 83 -9.78 -8.69 -0.75
CA GLY A 83 -10.67 -8.60 0.40
C GLY A 83 -10.56 -7.25 1.13
N PRO A 84 -10.42 -7.24 2.46
CA PRO A 84 -10.42 -6.00 3.26
C PRO A 84 -9.40 -4.93 2.82
N ILE A 85 -8.24 -5.34 2.28
CA ILE A 85 -7.24 -4.40 1.76
C ILE A 85 -7.77 -3.73 0.50
N LEU A 86 -8.32 -4.50 -0.45
CA LEU A 86 -8.91 -3.94 -1.69
C LEU A 86 -10.08 -3.01 -1.39
N GLU A 87 -10.94 -3.37 -0.44
CA GLU A 87 -12.05 -2.51 -0.03
C GLU A 87 -11.53 -1.19 0.58
N ALA A 88 -10.52 -1.27 1.44
CA ALA A 88 -9.90 -0.10 2.04
C ALA A 88 -9.22 0.81 1.00
N GLN A 89 -8.50 0.22 0.04
CA GLN A 89 -7.89 0.92 -1.10
C GLN A 89 -8.94 1.60 -1.97
N THR A 90 -10.05 0.93 -2.28
CA THR A 90 -11.17 1.49 -3.05
C THR A 90 -11.81 2.68 -2.33
N LYS A 91 -12.01 2.58 -1.01
CA LYS A 91 -12.52 3.71 -0.21
C LYS A 91 -11.53 4.87 -0.16
N ALA A 92 -10.24 4.58 -0.04
CA ALA A 92 -9.19 5.59 -0.07
C ALA A 92 -9.14 6.31 -1.42
N ALA A 93 -9.23 5.59 -2.55
CA ALA A 93 -9.26 6.17 -3.88
C ALA A 93 -10.42 7.17 -4.05
N LYS A 94 -11.62 6.78 -3.60
CA LYS A 94 -12.79 7.66 -3.60
C LYS A 94 -12.59 8.90 -2.73
N LEU A 95 -11.97 8.75 -1.55
CA LEU A 95 -11.73 9.86 -0.64
C LEU A 95 -10.70 10.87 -1.19
N PHE A 96 -9.61 10.38 -1.76
CA PHE A 96 -8.54 11.22 -2.31
C PHE A 96 -8.80 11.70 -3.74
N GLY A 97 -9.88 11.22 -4.38
CA GLY A 97 -10.22 11.58 -5.75
C GLY A 97 -9.28 10.99 -6.80
N SER A 98 -8.61 9.87 -6.49
CA SER A 98 -7.77 9.15 -7.44
C SER A 98 -8.54 8.03 -8.14
N SER A 99 -8.05 7.62 -9.32
CA SER A 99 -8.59 6.45 -10.01
C SER A 99 -8.35 5.18 -9.22
N GLU A 100 -7.15 5.03 -8.66
CA GLU A 100 -6.73 3.87 -7.86
C GLU A 100 -5.88 4.34 -6.68
N THR A 101 -5.79 3.52 -5.63
CA THR A 101 -4.91 3.75 -4.47
C THR A 101 -4.26 2.45 -4.05
N TRP A 102 -2.93 2.45 -3.90
CA TRP A 102 -2.19 1.33 -3.34
C TRP A 102 -1.64 1.70 -1.97
N PHE A 103 -1.75 0.77 -1.01
CA PHE A 103 -1.14 0.94 0.31
C PHE A 103 0.32 0.48 0.29
N LEU A 104 1.18 1.27 0.92
CA LEU A 104 2.63 1.07 0.93
C LEU A 104 3.13 0.95 2.37
N VAL A 105 3.95 -0.06 2.64
CA VAL A 105 4.59 -0.27 3.96
C VAL A 105 6.06 0.21 3.98
N GLY A 106 6.64 0.50 2.81
CA GLY A 106 8.03 0.98 2.66
C GLY A 106 8.18 2.51 2.58
N GLY A 107 7.14 3.26 2.98
CA GLY A 107 7.11 4.72 2.89
C GLY A 107 7.07 5.28 1.45
N THR A 108 7.15 6.60 1.32
CA THR A 108 7.03 7.31 0.03
C THR A 108 8.17 6.95 -0.94
N THR A 109 9.36 6.60 -0.44
CA THR A 109 10.48 6.14 -1.27
C THR A 109 10.09 4.92 -2.13
N CYS A 110 9.49 3.91 -1.50
CA CYS A 110 8.98 2.72 -2.20
C CYS A 110 7.92 3.09 -3.24
N GLY A 111 7.03 4.03 -2.92
CA GLY A 111 5.99 4.50 -3.85
C GLY A 111 6.56 5.21 -5.08
N ILE A 112 7.54 6.10 -4.88
CA ILE A 112 8.21 6.83 -5.97
C ILE A 112 8.98 5.86 -6.86
N GLN A 113 9.68 4.90 -6.27
CA GLN A 113 10.39 3.86 -7.03
C GLN A 113 9.42 3.01 -7.85
N ALA A 114 8.35 2.52 -7.22
CA ALA A 114 7.32 1.74 -7.92
C ALA A 114 6.70 2.53 -9.08
N ALA A 115 6.35 3.81 -8.87
CA ALA A 115 5.74 4.65 -9.90
C ALA A 115 6.69 4.90 -11.10
N ILE A 116 7.95 5.22 -10.84
CA ILE A 116 8.93 5.48 -11.91
C ILE A 116 9.29 4.18 -12.64
N MET A 117 9.55 3.09 -11.92
CA MET A 117 9.96 1.82 -12.51
C MET A 117 8.82 1.12 -13.27
N SER A 118 7.55 1.35 -12.92
CA SER A 118 6.40 0.83 -13.67
C SER A 118 6.07 1.65 -14.92
N THR A 119 6.49 2.92 -14.96
CA THR A 119 6.14 3.85 -16.05
C THR A 119 7.28 4.03 -17.05
N CYS A 120 8.53 4.02 -16.60
CA CYS A 120 9.70 4.31 -17.43
C CYS A 120 10.53 3.06 -17.74
N SER A 121 10.88 2.89 -19.01
CA SER A 121 11.84 1.90 -19.50
C SER A 121 13.26 2.48 -19.59
N PRO A 122 14.31 1.64 -19.62
CA PRO A 122 15.68 2.10 -19.82
C PRO A 122 15.83 2.96 -21.08
N GLY A 123 16.45 4.13 -20.95
CA GLY A 123 16.64 5.10 -22.03
C GLY A 123 15.48 6.08 -22.24
N GLU A 124 14.31 5.84 -21.64
CA GLU A 124 13.20 6.80 -21.71
C GLU A 124 13.48 8.03 -20.84
N PHE A 125 12.91 9.16 -21.26
CA PHE A 125 13.12 10.43 -20.57
C PHE A 125 12.10 10.65 -19.45
N LEU A 126 12.60 11.03 -18.26
CA LEU A 126 11.77 11.48 -17.14
C LEU A 126 12.01 12.97 -16.88
N ILE A 127 10.95 13.78 -16.95
CA ILE A 127 11.00 15.21 -16.62
C ILE A 127 10.76 15.40 -15.12
N LEU A 128 11.67 16.08 -14.45
CA LEU A 128 11.57 16.32 -13.01
C LEU A 128 12.33 17.61 -12.60
N PRO A 129 11.93 18.25 -11.49
CA PRO A 129 12.70 19.39 -10.98
C PRO A 129 14.06 18.94 -10.45
N ARG A 130 15.07 19.82 -10.54
CA ARG A 130 16.45 19.52 -10.12
C ARG A 130 16.58 19.31 -8.61
N ASN A 131 15.67 19.86 -7.82
CA ASN A 131 15.57 19.66 -6.37
C ASN A 131 14.65 18.48 -5.99
N CYS A 132 14.40 17.53 -6.91
CA CYS A 132 13.66 16.31 -6.60
C CYS A 132 14.27 15.53 -5.43
N HIS A 133 13.43 14.78 -4.72
CA HIS A 133 13.90 13.96 -3.60
C HIS A 133 14.82 12.83 -4.07
N LEU A 134 15.76 12.42 -3.20
CA LEU A 134 16.76 11.38 -3.50
C LEU A 134 16.14 10.06 -3.98
N SER A 135 14.92 9.74 -3.53
CA SER A 135 14.19 8.55 -3.98
C SER A 135 13.95 8.53 -5.49
N ALA A 136 13.62 9.67 -6.10
CA ALA A 136 13.42 9.77 -7.55
C ALA A 136 14.74 9.56 -8.31
N ILE A 137 15.85 10.08 -7.77
CA ILE A 137 17.18 9.84 -8.33
C ILE A 137 17.53 8.35 -8.26
N SER A 138 17.31 7.70 -7.11
CA SER A 138 17.53 6.26 -6.97
C SER A 138 16.68 5.44 -7.94
N ALA A 139 15.43 5.85 -8.15
CA ALA A 139 14.51 5.16 -9.05
C ALA A 139 14.97 5.26 -10.50
N MET A 140 15.48 6.42 -10.94
CA MET A 140 16.07 6.58 -12.28
C MET A 140 17.32 5.73 -12.48
N VAL A 141 18.17 5.62 -11.44
CA VAL A 141 19.33 4.72 -11.49
C VAL A 141 18.89 3.27 -11.64
N LEU A 142 17.84 2.85 -10.94
CA LEU A 142 17.30 1.49 -11.01
C LEU A 142 16.56 1.20 -12.32
N SER A 143 15.80 2.16 -12.85
CA SER A 143 15.02 1.97 -14.09
C SER A 143 15.83 2.21 -15.36
N GLY A 144 16.98 2.90 -15.28
CA GLY A 144 17.71 3.36 -16.44
C GLY A 144 17.04 4.55 -17.16
N ALA A 145 16.07 5.21 -16.54
CA ALA A 145 15.44 6.40 -17.08
C ALA A 145 16.44 7.57 -17.13
N VAL A 146 16.40 8.34 -18.22
CA VAL A 146 17.28 9.47 -18.45
C VAL A 146 16.62 10.77 -17.96
N PRO A 147 17.20 11.48 -16.99
CA PRO A 147 16.58 12.68 -16.45
C PRO A 147 16.62 13.84 -17.44
N LYS A 148 15.52 14.60 -17.50
CA LYS A 148 15.48 15.96 -18.04
C LYS A 148 15.10 16.92 -16.93
N TYR A 149 16.11 17.62 -16.42
CA TYR A 149 15.94 18.47 -15.24
C TYR A 149 15.38 19.85 -15.59
N ILE A 150 14.36 20.25 -14.83
CA ILE A 150 13.95 21.65 -14.74
C ILE A 150 14.64 22.26 -13.52
N VAL A 151 15.39 23.34 -13.71
CA VAL A 151 15.93 24.11 -12.58
C VAL A 151 14.82 25.01 -12.06
N PRO A 152 14.32 24.81 -10.82
CA PRO A 152 13.28 25.67 -10.27
C PRO A 152 13.78 27.10 -10.09
N ASP A 153 12.86 28.06 -10.02
CA ASP A 153 13.20 29.44 -9.68
C ASP A 153 13.88 29.49 -8.30
N TYR A 154 14.73 30.49 -8.05
CA TYR A 154 15.45 30.61 -6.79
C TYR A 154 15.31 32.02 -6.22
N LYS A 155 14.86 32.10 -4.96
CA LYS A 155 14.73 33.36 -4.24
C LYS A 155 16.01 33.62 -3.44
N ASN A 156 16.95 34.34 -4.05
CA ASN A 156 18.25 34.66 -3.46
C ASN A 156 18.15 35.29 -2.06
N ASP A 157 17.18 36.17 -1.84
CA ASP A 157 17.02 36.87 -0.56
C ASP A 157 16.73 35.94 0.63
N TRP A 158 16.14 34.78 0.35
CA TRP A 158 15.69 33.82 1.37
C TRP A 158 16.40 32.47 1.29
N ASP A 159 17.26 32.27 0.29
CA ASP A 159 17.94 30.99 0.02
C ASP A 159 16.95 29.81 -0.17
N ILE A 160 15.81 30.09 -0.81
CA ILE A 160 14.72 29.12 -1.01
C ILE A 160 14.49 28.85 -2.49
N ALA A 161 14.42 27.56 -2.82
CA ALA A 161 13.93 27.10 -4.12
C ALA A 161 12.43 27.39 -4.26
N GLY A 162 12.07 28.07 -5.35
CA GLY A 162 10.72 28.28 -5.82
C GLY A 162 10.13 27.04 -6.51
N GLY A 163 8.96 27.23 -7.09
CA GLY A 163 8.25 26.19 -7.84
C GLY A 163 8.73 26.05 -9.29
N VAL A 164 8.23 25.02 -9.96
CA VAL A 164 8.33 24.87 -11.41
C VAL A 164 7.16 25.59 -12.06
N THR A 165 7.43 26.41 -13.07
CA THR A 165 6.41 27.13 -13.84
C THR A 165 5.96 26.33 -15.08
N PRO A 166 4.72 26.52 -15.58
CA PRO A 166 4.26 25.88 -16.81
C PRO A 166 5.15 26.19 -18.03
N LEU A 167 5.74 27.39 -18.10
CA LEU A 167 6.64 27.77 -19.19
C LEU A 167 7.92 26.93 -19.20
N GLN A 168 8.51 26.67 -18.02
CA GLN A 168 9.68 25.79 -17.90
C GLN A 168 9.39 24.37 -18.38
N VAL A 169 8.17 23.87 -18.10
CA VAL A 169 7.73 22.55 -18.57
C VAL A 169 7.55 22.54 -20.09
N ILE A 170 6.91 23.55 -20.68
CA ILE A 170 6.74 23.65 -22.14
C ILE A 170 8.10 23.73 -22.83
N GLN A 171 9.02 24.52 -22.30
CA GLN A 171 10.36 24.70 -22.85
C GLN A 171 11.11 23.37 -22.90
N ILE A 172 11.11 22.57 -21.83
CA ILE A 172 11.82 21.30 -21.80
C ILE A 172 11.19 20.25 -22.73
N LEU A 173 9.86 20.28 -22.89
CA LEU A 173 9.16 19.41 -23.83
C LEU A 173 9.55 19.70 -25.29
N ILE A 174 9.63 20.96 -25.69
CA ILE A 174 10.01 21.35 -27.07
C ILE A 174 11.45 20.90 -27.40
N TYR A 175 12.41 21.17 -26.51
CA TYR A 175 13.81 20.77 -26.72
C TYR A 175 14.00 19.25 -26.71
N THR A 176 13.03 18.49 -26.19
CA THR A 176 13.08 17.03 -26.14
C THR A 176 12.80 16.38 -27.48
N THR A 177 11.98 17.01 -28.33
CA THR A 177 11.56 16.46 -29.62
C THR A 177 12.57 16.74 -30.74
N THR A 178 13.59 17.57 -30.50
CA THR A 178 14.54 18.03 -31.53
C THR A 178 15.89 17.29 -31.50
N LEU A 179 16.03 16.28 -30.64
CA LEU A 179 17.20 15.39 -30.54
C LEU A 179 16.78 13.96 -30.86
#